data_AF-A0A7C5Y970-F1
#
_entry.id   AF-A0A7C5Y970-F1
#
_cell.length_a   1.000
_cell.length_b   1.000
_cell.length_c   1.000
_cell.angle_alpha   90.00
_cell.angle_beta   90.00
_cell.angle_gamma   90.00
#
_symmetry.space_group_name_H-M   'P 1'
#
loop_
_entity.id
_entity.type
_entity.pdbx_description
1 polymer ?
#
loop_
_entity_poly.entity_id
_entity_poly.type
_entity_poly.pdbx_seq_one_letter_code
_entity_poly.pdbx_strand_id
1 'polypeptide(L)'
;MKKVIKRALKDLALERVRILYSEALLAVREGRLDRARRYVELALRIVNKVNIRTPKYLRRGVCRKCLTPSIPGVTARYRVRGVRKYVIITRTCLICGWVSRLPCRRVGK
;
A
#
# COMPACT_ATOMS: atom_id res chain seq x y z
N MET A 1 6.60 15.38 -28.72
CA MET A 1 5.22 15.39 -28.19
C MET A 1 4.78 14.10 -27.48
N LYS A 2 4.82 12.91 -28.12
CA LYS A 2 4.33 11.64 -27.51
C LYS A 2 4.93 11.31 -26.12
N LYS A 3 6.21 11.62 -25.88
CA LYS A 3 6.90 11.39 -24.60
C LYS A 3 6.39 12.29 -23.46
N VAL A 4 6.00 13.53 -23.78
CA VAL A 4 5.46 14.51 -22.81
C VAL A 4 4.07 14.09 -22.36
N ILE A 5 3.19 13.71 -23.30
CA ILE A 5 1.84 13.21 -22.99
C ILE A 5 1.92 11.94 -22.14
N LYS A 6 2.84 11.02 -22.46
CA LYS A 6 3.06 9.79 -21.67
C LYS A 6 3.53 10.09 -20.24
N ARG A 7 4.33 11.12 -20.04
CA ARG A 7 4.78 11.55 -18.70
C ARG A 7 3.62 12.18 -17.92
N ALA A 8 2.92 13.14 -18.52
CA ALA A 8 1.75 13.78 -17.91
C ALA A 8 0.67 12.75 -17.50
N LEU A 9 0.42 11.74 -18.35
CA LEU A 9 -0.54 10.68 -18.04
C LEU A 9 -0.09 9.81 -16.85
N LYS A 10 1.21 9.57 -16.69
CA LYS A 10 1.76 8.86 -15.52
C LYS A 10 1.63 9.69 -14.25
N ASP A 11 1.90 10.98 -14.33
CA ASP A 11 1.84 11.90 -13.19
C ASP A 11 0.37 12.03 -12.72
N LEU A 12 -0.56 12.26 -13.64
CA LEU A 12 -2.00 12.27 -13.35
C LEU A 12 -2.49 10.95 -12.75
N ALA A 13 -2.03 9.81 -13.28
CA ALA A 13 -2.38 8.51 -12.72
C ALA A 13 -1.87 8.35 -11.29
N LEU A 14 -0.65 8.82 -10.97
CA LEU A 14 -0.11 8.80 -9.62
C LEU A 14 -0.91 9.69 -8.66
N GLU A 15 -1.37 10.86 -9.11
CA GLU A 15 -2.25 11.73 -8.33
C GLU A 15 -3.58 11.04 -8.02
N ARG A 16 -4.24 10.46 -9.03
CA ARG A 16 -5.51 9.73 -8.85
C ARG A 16 -5.36 8.55 -7.90
N VAL A 17 -4.28 7.79 -8.05
CA VAL A 17 -3.94 6.66 -7.16
C VAL A 17 -3.74 7.13 -5.72
N ARG A 18 -3.09 8.29 -5.53
CA ARG A 18 -2.88 8.87 -4.20
C ARG A 18 -4.20 9.28 -3.56
N ILE A 19 -5.09 9.95 -4.31
CA ILE A 19 -6.41 10.35 -3.83
C ILE A 19 -7.23 9.13 -3.41
N LEU A 20 -7.32 8.11 -4.28
CA LEU A 20 -8.04 6.87 -3.98
C LEU A 20 -7.51 6.17 -2.73
N TYR A 21 -6.19 6.16 -2.54
CA TYR A 21 -5.60 5.58 -1.35
C TYR A 21 -5.93 6.37 -0.08
N SER A 22 -5.96 7.71 -0.15
CA SER A 22 -6.39 8.56 0.98
C SER A 22 -7.85 8.30 1.35
N GLU A 23 -8.75 8.24 0.36
CA GLU A 23 -10.16 7.89 0.57
C GLU A 23 -10.33 6.49 1.16
N ALA A 24 -9.49 5.53 0.75
CA ALA A 24 -9.47 4.20 1.35
C ALA A 24 -9.13 4.24 2.84
N LEU A 25 -8.16 5.07 3.24
CA LEU A 25 -7.79 5.22 4.66
C LEU A 25 -8.93 5.85 5.48
N LEU A 26 -9.62 6.85 4.92
CA LEU A 26 -10.79 7.46 5.56
C LEU A 26 -11.93 6.45 5.72
N ALA A 27 -12.26 5.71 4.65
CA ALA A 27 -13.30 4.68 4.70
C ALA A 27 -13.02 3.59 5.75
N VAL A 28 -11.75 3.22 5.99
CA VAL A 28 -11.40 2.31 7.10
C VAL A 28 -11.72 2.91 8.47
N ARG A 29 -11.40 4.20 8.68
CA ARG A 29 -11.68 4.89 9.96
C ARG A 29 -13.18 5.03 10.22
N GLU A 30 -13.97 5.13 9.16
CA GLU A 30 -15.44 5.11 9.23
C GLU A 30 -16.04 3.70 9.39
N GLY A 31 -15.21 2.66 9.50
CA GLY A 31 -15.67 1.26 9.59
C GLY A 31 -16.16 0.66 8.25
N ARG A 32 -16.07 1.40 7.15
CA ARG A 32 -16.55 1.00 5.80
C ARG A 32 -15.48 0.21 5.04
N LEU A 33 -15.17 -0.99 5.53
CA LEU A 33 -14.08 -1.82 4.99
C LEU A 33 -14.24 -2.20 3.52
N ASP A 34 -15.44 -2.51 3.05
CA ASP A 34 -15.66 -2.90 1.65
C ASP A 34 -15.43 -1.74 0.69
N ARG A 35 -15.82 -0.52 1.09
CA ARG A 35 -15.50 0.70 0.35
C ARG A 35 -14.00 0.95 0.28
N ALA A 36 -13.30 0.76 1.40
CA ALA A 36 -11.84 0.89 1.43
C ALA A 36 -11.15 -0.10 0.48
N ARG A 37 -11.59 -1.37 0.49
CA ARG A 37 -11.07 -2.41 -0.42
C ARG A 37 -11.31 -2.04 -1.88
N ARG A 38 -12.50 -1.52 -2.19
CA ARG A 38 -12.86 -1.06 -3.54
C ARG A 38 -11.97 0.07 -4.03
N TYR A 39 -11.70 1.08 -3.19
CA TYR A 39 -10.80 2.17 -3.58
C TYR A 39 -9.38 1.70 -3.84
N VAL A 40 -8.86 0.78 -3.01
CA VAL A 40 -7.55 0.16 -3.24
C VAL A 40 -7.51 -0.64 -4.54
N GLU A 41 -8.57 -1.42 -4.82
CA GLU A 41 -8.69 -2.17 -6.06
C GLU A 41 -8.64 -1.25 -7.29
N LEU A 42 -9.41 -0.16 -7.27
CA LEU A 42 -9.41 0.85 -8.34
C LEU A 42 -8.02 1.48 -8.51
N ALA A 43 -7.35 1.82 -7.39
CA ALA A 43 -6.01 2.36 -7.43
C ALA A 43 -5.01 1.38 -8.08
N LEU A 44 -5.07 0.10 -7.74
CA LEU A 44 -4.22 -0.93 -8.36
C LEU A 44 -4.52 -1.12 -9.85
N ARG A 45 -5.80 -1.08 -10.25
CA ARG A 45 -6.18 -1.15 -11.67
C ARG A 45 -5.59 0.00 -12.47
N ILE A 46 -5.59 1.23 -11.94
CA ILE A 46 -4.97 2.40 -12.60
C ILE A 46 -3.46 2.19 -12.74
N VAL A 47 -2.78 1.77 -11.66
CA VAL A 47 -1.33 1.50 -11.67
C VAL A 47 -0.97 0.48 -12.76
N ASN A 48 -1.73 -0.62 -12.85
CA ASN A 48 -1.51 -1.67 -13.83
C ASN A 48 -1.79 -1.18 -15.25
N LYS A 49 -2.91 -0.48 -15.47
CA LYS A 49 -3.31 0.04 -16.78
C LYS A 49 -2.28 1.00 -17.37
N VAL A 50 -1.71 1.88 -16.54
CA VAL A 50 -0.70 2.87 -16.97
C VAL A 50 0.73 2.30 -16.94
N ASN A 51 0.89 1.06 -16.45
CA ASN A 51 2.17 0.38 -16.26
C ASN A 51 3.17 1.25 -15.46
N ILE A 52 2.74 1.67 -14.27
CA ILE A 52 3.55 2.44 -13.32
C ILE A 52 4.04 1.50 -12.24
N ARG A 53 5.25 1.74 -11.74
CA ARG A 53 5.74 1.05 -10.55
C ARG A 53 4.81 1.35 -9.37
N THR A 54 4.27 0.31 -8.73
CA THR A 54 3.37 0.48 -7.58
C THR A 54 4.04 1.34 -6.50
N PRO A 55 3.42 2.47 -6.11
CA PRO A 55 3.95 3.35 -5.08
C PRO A 55 4.20 2.62 -3.76
N LYS A 56 5.18 3.09 -2.98
CA LYS A 56 5.57 2.44 -1.70
C LYS A 56 4.39 2.33 -0.73
N TYR A 57 3.52 3.34 -0.69
CA TYR A 57 2.35 3.38 0.19
C TYR A 57 1.33 2.28 -0.14
N LEU A 58 1.07 1.98 -1.42
CA LEU A 58 0.23 0.83 -1.79
C LEU A 58 0.97 -0.49 -1.54
N ARG A 59 2.23 -0.59 -1.98
CA ARG A 59 3.00 -1.85 -1.92
C ARG A 59 3.19 -2.37 -0.50
N ARG A 60 3.29 -1.47 0.50
CA ARG A 60 3.52 -1.81 1.91
C ARG A 60 2.32 -1.53 2.82
N GLY A 61 1.48 -0.58 2.44
CA GLY A 61 0.32 -0.12 3.22
C GLY A 61 -0.99 -0.81 2.88
N VAL A 62 -0.99 -1.90 2.11
CA VAL A 62 -2.19 -2.67 1.77
C VAL A 62 -2.01 -4.16 2.02
N CYS A 63 -3.07 -4.83 2.48
CA CYS A 63 -3.16 -6.30 2.50
C CYS A 63 -3.14 -6.90 1.11
N ARG A 64 -2.14 -7.73 0.80
CA ARG A 64 -2.07 -8.40 -0.50
C ARG A 64 -3.17 -9.45 -0.68
N LYS A 65 -3.76 -9.94 0.43
CA LYS A 65 -4.84 -10.92 0.41
C LYS A 65 -6.21 -10.25 0.30
N CYS A 66 -6.56 -9.37 1.24
CA CYS A 66 -7.91 -8.78 1.32
C CYS A 66 -8.00 -7.31 0.88
N LEU A 67 -6.93 -6.73 0.32
CA LEU A 67 -6.85 -5.34 -0.15
C LEU A 67 -7.17 -4.25 0.88
N THR A 68 -7.30 -4.60 2.16
CA THR A 68 -7.61 -3.62 3.20
C THR A 68 -6.36 -2.76 3.48
N PRO A 69 -6.49 -1.42 3.52
CA PRO A 69 -5.41 -0.54 3.97
C PRO A 69 -4.90 -0.97 5.34
N SER A 70 -3.59 -0.99 5.50
CA SER A 70 -2.88 -1.43 6.71
C SER A 70 -2.60 -0.22 7.59
N ILE A 71 -3.50 0.02 8.55
CA ILE A 71 -3.38 1.07 9.55
C ILE A 71 -2.87 0.40 10.83
N PRO A 72 -1.68 0.78 11.33
CA PRO A 72 -1.15 0.27 12.59
C PRO A 72 -2.15 0.45 13.73
N GLY A 73 -2.40 -0.62 14.49
CA GLY A 73 -3.31 -0.59 15.64
C GLY A 73 -4.80 -0.73 15.30
N VAL A 74 -5.20 -0.48 14.04
CA VAL A 74 -6.60 -0.57 13.60
C VAL A 74 -6.83 -1.84 12.76
N THR A 75 -6.18 -1.94 11.60
CA THR A 75 -6.36 -3.07 10.67
C THR A 75 -5.11 -3.93 10.50
N ALA A 76 -3.97 -3.49 11.05
CA ALA A 76 -2.71 -4.20 10.98
C ALA A 76 -1.90 -4.10 12.26
N ARG A 77 -1.25 -5.20 12.63
CA ARG A 77 -0.24 -5.26 13.69
C ARG A 77 1.14 -5.29 13.06
N TYR A 78 2.02 -4.39 13.50
CA TYR A 78 3.42 -4.36 13.09
C TYR A 78 4.30 -4.82 14.25
N ARG A 79 5.26 -5.70 13.96
CA ARG A 79 6.29 -6.15 14.89
C ARG A 79 7.65 -5.98 14.23
N VAL A 80 8.60 -5.43 14.97
CA VAL A 80 9.96 -5.19 14.49
C VAL A 80 10.89 -6.14 15.23
N ARG A 81 11.60 -7.01 14.50
CA ARG A 81 12.60 -7.92 15.05
C ARG A 81 13.98 -7.56 14.54
N GLY A 82 14.89 -7.23 15.45
CA GLY A 82 16.30 -7.06 15.13
C GLY A 82 16.98 -8.39 14.88
N VAL A 83 17.70 -8.50 13.76
CA VAL A 83 18.66 -9.57 13.44
C VAL A 83 20.01 -8.89 13.15
N ARG A 84 21.13 -9.62 13.16
CA ARG A 84 22.50 -9.05 12.98
C ARG A 84 22.58 -7.99 11.86
N LYS A 85 22.35 -8.39 10.60
CA LYS A 85 22.49 -7.51 9.41
C LYS A 85 21.17 -6.85 8.96
N TYR A 86 20.04 -7.29 9.52
CA TYR A 86 18.70 -6.90 9.04
C TYR A 86 17.75 -6.59 10.20
N VAL A 87 16.75 -5.77 9.92
CA VAL A 87 15.57 -5.59 10.75
C VAL A 87 14.40 -6.21 9.99
N ILE A 88 13.74 -7.20 10.57
CA ILE A 88 12.58 -7.84 9.97
C ILE A 88 11.32 -7.13 10.48
N ILE A 89 10.61 -6.47 9.58
CA ILE A 89 9.29 -5.90 9.85
C ILE A 89 8.25 -6.95 9.51
N THR A 90 7.60 -7.50 10.52
CA THR A 90 6.46 -8.40 10.36
C THR A 90 5.18 -7.59 10.45
N ARG A 91 4.34 -7.71 9.43
CA ARG A 91 3.04 -7.06 9.38
C ARG A 91 1.95 -8.12 9.25
N THR A 92 1.06 -8.16 10.22
CA THR A 92 -0.09 -9.07 10.27
C THR A 92 -1.37 -8.28 10.04
N CYS A 93 -2.20 -8.70 9.09
CA CYS A 93 -3.53 -8.13 8.89
C CYS A 93 -4.48 -8.67 9.96
N LEU A 94 -5.13 -7.77 10.69
CA LEU A 94 -6.09 -8.14 11.74
C LEU A 94 -7.46 -8.55 11.17
N ILE A 95 -7.72 -8.26 9.89
CA ILE A 95 -8.99 -8.58 9.22
C ILE A 95 -9.00 -9.99 8.62
N CYS A 96 -7.90 -10.44 7.99
CA CYS A 96 -7.86 -11.73 7.28
C CYS A 96 -6.71 -12.66 7.73
N GLY A 97 -5.93 -12.26 8.73
CA GLY A 97 -4.81 -13.03 9.27
C GLY A 97 -3.55 -13.07 8.40
N TRP A 98 -3.56 -12.48 7.20
CA TRP A 98 -2.39 -12.54 6.30
C TRP A 98 -1.15 -11.89 6.91
N VAL A 99 -0.01 -12.59 6.86
CA VAL A 99 1.26 -12.14 7.41
C VAL A 99 2.25 -11.86 6.28
N SER A 100 2.88 -10.69 6.34
CA SER A 100 4.03 -10.34 5.49
C SER A 100 5.25 -10.05 6.34
N ARG A 101 6.42 -10.42 5.81
CA ARG A 101 7.72 -10.15 6.43
C ARG A 101 8.56 -9.39 5.42
N LEU A 102 9.08 -8.24 5.84
CA LEU A 102 9.95 -7.40 5.05
C LEU A 102 11.31 -7.30 5.75
N PRO A 103 12.38 -7.91 5.20
CA PRO A 103 13.73 -7.65 5.68
C PRO A 103 14.18 -6.26 5.20
N CYS A 104 14.53 -5.40 6.14
CA CYS A 104 15.16 -4.11 5.91
C CYS A 104 16.64 -4.22 6.30
N ARG A 105 17.55 -3.90 5.38
CA ARG A 105 18.99 -3.83 5.71
C ARG A 105 19.21 -2.70 6.72
N ARG A 106 20.02 -2.95 7.76
CA ARG A 106 20.46 -1.87 8.65
C ARG A 106 21.31 -0.89 7.85
N VAL A 107 20.97 0.39 7.92
CA VAL A 107 21.81 1.47 7.39
C VAL A 107 22.72 1.88 8.54
N GLY A 108 24.01 1.53 8.47
CA GLY A 108 24.97 1.73 9.57
C GLY A 108 25.57 0.41 10.09
N LYS A 109 26.61 -0.05 9.41
CA LYS A 109 27.83 -0.63 9.96
C LYS A 109 28.94 -0.36 8.96
#